data_AF-A0A535U797-F1
#
_entry.id   AF-A0A535U797-F1
#
_cell.length_a   1.000
_cell.length_b   1.000
_cell.length_c   1.000
_cell.angle_alpha   90.00
_cell.angle_beta   90.00
_cell.angle_gamma   90.00
#
_symmetry.space_group_name_H-M   'P 1'
#
loop_
_entity.id
_entity.type
_entity.pdbx_description
1 polymer ?
#
loop_
_entity_poly.entity_id
_entity_poly.type
_entity_poly.pdbx_seq_one_letter_code
_entity_poly.pdbx_strand_id
1 'polypeptide(L)'
;ALVEDPPGHARDGGAIKRGYDAELDAIVDSSQSAREWIAALEAGERRRTGIRSLKVGFNKVFGYYIEISNSNAASIPADYVRKQTLTGAERYLTTELKEKEAIVLTAQERITAREVDILRDLGAKVADFAPALRVTAHAIGSIDALRSLAVAAARERWRRPTVNAALNLSIKGGRHPLVERHLADGAFVANDLELDPDGEQIIILTGPNMAGKSTYLRQAAVIVLLAQCGSFVPADQAVVGLVDRIFTRVGAHDDISAGMSTFMVEMTETANILNHATRSSLVILDEVGRGTSTYDGLSIAQAVVEYLHDSPRLRCRTLFATHYHELTALAERLPRVCNQRVEVLDEGDTVRFLHRVVPGGADRSYGIHVAALAGLPSGVIARARQVLAELERQRPLEPPEFQLGLPMEMAPDPLRKELADLEPDTLSPLEALQKLYELRSRLDT
;
A
#
# COMPACT_ATOMS: atom_id res chain seq x y z
N ALA A 1 14.17 -31.41 -28.40
CA ALA A 1 13.08 -32.26 -27.88
C ALA A 1 11.72 -31.66 -28.21
N LEU A 2 11.40 -30.45 -27.75
CA LEU A 2 10.09 -29.81 -27.95
C LEU A 2 9.96 -29.10 -29.29
N VAL A 3 8.73 -29.03 -29.83
CA VAL A 3 8.35 -28.11 -30.94
C VAL A 3 8.50 -26.65 -30.50
N GLU A 4 8.48 -25.71 -31.45
CA GLU A 4 8.61 -24.27 -31.12
C GLU A 4 7.45 -23.76 -30.26
N ASP A 5 6.22 -24.11 -30.66
CA ASP A 5 5.00 -23.74 -29.95
C ASP A 5 4.31 -25.01 -29.42
N PRO A 6 4.69 -25.50 -28.23
CA PRO A 6 4.05 -26.68 -27.65
C PRO A 6 2.60 -26.37 -27.24
N PRO A 7 1.70 -27.36 -27.28
CA PRO A 7 0.33 -27.21 -26.78
C PRO A 7 0.27 -26.82 -25.31
N GLY A 8 -0.78 -26.10 -24.90
CA GLY A 8 -0.98 -25.67 -23.51
C GLY A 8 -1.19 -26.81 -22.51
N HIS A 9 -1.66 -27.97 -22.98
CA HIS A 9 -1.79 -29.17 -22.15
C HIS A 9 -1.11 -30.38 -22.79
N ALA A 10 -0.39 -31.16 -21.98
CA ALA A 10 0.27 -32.38 -22.44
C ALA A 10 -0.71 -33.42 -23.04
N ARG A 11 -1.99 -33.39 -22.64
CA ARG A 11 -3.03 -34.29 -23.17
C ARG A 11 -3.41 -33.98 -24.62
N ASP A 12 -3.17 -32.75 -25.08
CA ASP A 12 -3.59 -32.30 -26.41
C ASP A 12 -2.64 -32.85 -27.50
N GLY A 13 -1.45 -33.33 -27.11
CA GLY A 13 -0.48 -34.00 -27.95
C GLY A 13 0.22 -33.07 -28.97
N GLY A 14 1.33 -33.53 -29.55
CA GLY A 14 2.12 -32.77 -30.52
C GLY A 14 3.17 -31.83 -29.89
N ALA A 15 3.58 -32.11 -28.66
CA ALA A 15 4.60 -31.33 -27.97
C ALA A 15 6.04 -31.68 -28.41
N ILE A 16 6.26 -32.88 -28.96
CA ILE A 16 7.59 -33.42 -29.24
C ILE A 16 7.94 -33.31 -30.74
N LYS A 17 9.17 -32.85 -31.03
CA LYS A 17 9.70 -32.77 -32.40
C LYS A 17 9.89 -34.18 -32.98
N ARG A 18 9.51 -34.36 -34.25
CA ARG A 18 9.89 -35.52 -35.07
C ARG A 18 11.41 -35.75 -35.01
N GLY A 19 11.83 -37.01 -34.92
CA GLY A 19 13.25 -37.41 -34.83
C GLY A 19 13.84 -37.37 -33.42
N TYR A 20 13.07 -36.96 -32.40
CA TYR A 20 13.56 -36.94 -31.01
C TYR A 20 13.41 -38.30 -30.31
N ASP A 21 12.32 -39.02 -30.58
CA ASP A 21 12.03 -40.32 -29.98
C ASP A 21 11.57 -41.31 -31.06
N ALA A 22 12.36 -42.36 -31.26
CA ALA A 22 12.12 -43.33 -32.33
C ALA A 22 10.83 -44.13 -32.14
N GLU A 23 10.42 -44.37 -30.90
CA GLU A 23 9.17 -45.08 -30.59
C GLU A 23 7.95 -44.21 -30.93
N LEU A 24 7.97 -42.94 -30.53
CA LEU A 24 6.95 -41.97 -30.89
C LEU A 24 6.83 -41.82 -32.42
N ASP A 25 7.96 -41.67 -33.11
CA ASP A 25 7.98 -41.55 -34.57
C ASP A 25 7.38 -42.79 -35.24
N ALA A 26 7.72 -43.99 -34.77
CA ALA A 26 7.16 -45.23 -35.28
C ALA A 26 5.64 -45.33 -35.07
N ILE A 27 5.11 -44.85 -33.93
CA ILE A 27 3.66 -44.83 -33.69
C ILE A 27 2.97 -43.88 -34.68
N VAL A 28 3.50 -42.66 -34.85
CA VAL A 28 2.92 -41.67 -35.77
C VAL A 28 2.98 -42.17 -37.20
N ASP A 29 4.10 -42.76 -37.64
CA ASP A 29 4.28 -43.29 -38.99
C ASP A 29 3.34 -44.49 -39.26
N SER A 30 3.17 -45.37 -38.27
CA SER A 30 2.22 -46.49 -38.39
C SER A 30 0.77 -46.02 -38.51
N SER A 31 0.40 -44.96 -37.78
CA SER A 31 -0.93 -44.35 -37.82
C SER A 31 -1.18 -43.66 -39.16
N GLN A 32 -0.20 -42.91 -39.67
CA GLN A 32 -0.28 -42.27 -40.97
C GLN A 32 -0.40 -43.30 -42.09
N SER A 33 0.45 -44.34 -42.10
CA SER A 33 0.39 -45.44 -43.07
C SER A 33 -0.95 -46.17 -43.02
N ALA A 34 -1.51 -46.41 -41.83
CA ALA A 34 -2.83 -47.02 -41.68
C ALA A 34 -3.96 -46.14 -42.25
N ARG A 35 -3.91 -44.81 -42.03
CA ARG A 35 -4.87 -43.86 -42.62
C ARG A 35 -4.78 -43.80 -44.14
N GLU A 36 -3.56 -43.77 -44.68
CA GLU A 36 -3.32 -43.80 -46.13
C GLU A 36 -3.86 -45.09 -46.76
N TRP A 37 -3.65 -46.23 -46.09
CA TRP A 37 -4.21 -47.51 -46.53
C TRP A 37 -5.76 -47.52 -46.50
N ILE A 38 -6.39 -47.02 -45.42
CA ILE A 38 -7.86 -46.93 -45.32
C ILE A 38 -8.41 -46.01 -46.42
N ALA A 39 -7.75 -44.89 -46.71
CA ALA A 39 -8.14 -43.98 -47.78
C ALA A 39 -8.05 -44.64 -49.18
N ALA A 40 -7.06 -45.51 -49.38
CA ALA A 40 -6.90 -46.28 -50.63
C ALA A 40 -7.85 -47.50 -50.73
N LEU A 41 -8.40 -47.97 -49.60
CA LEU A 41 -9.21 -49.19 -49.52
C LEU A 41 -10.44 -49.15 -50.43
N GLU A 42 -11.16 -48.02 -50.47
CA GLU A 42 -12.39 -47.89 -51.29
C GLU A 42 -12.10 -48.15 -52.78
N ALA A 43 -11.04 -47.55 -53.32
CA ALA A 43 -10.66 -47.73 -54.72
C ALA A 43 -10.06 -49.12 -55.00
N GLY A 44 -9.39 -49.72 -54.02
CA GLY A 44 -8.93 -51.11 -54.08
C GLY A 44 -10.09 -52.09 -54.16
N GLU A 45 -11.04 -51.99 -53.24
CA GLU A 45 -12.18 -52.89 -53.13
C GLU A 45 -13.17 -52.74 -54.28
N ARG A 46 -13.39 -51.51 -54.78
CA ARG A 46 -14.19 -51.30 -56.01
C ARG A 46 -13.60 -52.00 -57.22
N ARG A 47 -12.26 -52.00 -57.37
CA ARG A 47 -11.57 -52.71 -58.45
C ARG A 47 -11.63 -54.22 -58.27
N ARG A 48 -11.46 -54.71 -57.04
CA ARG A 48 -11.46 -56.14 -56.70
C ARG A 48 -12.84 -56.77 -56.88
N THR A 49 -13.88 -56.10 -56.39
CA THR A 49 -15.26 -56.64 -56.35
C THR A 49 -16.11 -56.26 -57.55
N GLY A 50 -15.74 -55.22 -58.29
CA GLY A 50 -16.54 -54.64 -59.37
C GLY A 50 -17.75 -53.80 -58.90
N ILE A 51 -17.94 -53.67 -57.58
CA ILE A 51 -19.10 -52.99 -56.98
C ILE A 51 -18.86 -51.48 -56.97
N ARG A 52 -19.37 -50.76 -57.98
CA ARG A 52 -19.22 -49.28 -58.08
C ARG A 52 -19.85 -48.50 -56.91
N SER A 53 -20.88 -49.06 -56.27
CA SER A 53 -21.58 -48.41 -55.15
C SER A 53 -20.91 -48.62 -53.78
N LEU A 54 -19.82 -49.41 -53.70
CA LEU A 54 -19.10 -49.68 -52.45
C LEU A 54 -18.54 -48.39 -51.87
N LYS A 55 -18.73 -48.13 -50.58
CA LYS A 55 -18.19 -46.96 -49.87
C LYS A 55 -17.49 -47.38 -48.58
N VAL A 56 -16.39 -46.73 -48.25
CA VAL A 56 -15.76 -46.87 -46.93
C VAL A 56 -16.21 -45.70 -46.06
N GLY A 57 -16.86 -46.01 -44.93
CA GLY A 57 -17.40 -45.00 -44.01
C GLY A 57 -16.85 -45.17 -42.60
N PHE A 58 -16.99 -44.13 -41.78
CA PHE A 58 -16.67 -44.15 -40.35
C PHE A 58 -17.90 -43.82 -39.51
N ASN A 59 -18.12 -44.55 -38.42
CA ASN A 59 -19.16 -44.28 -37.44
C ASN A 59 -18.54 -44.25 -36.04
N LYS A 60 -18.95 -43.31 -35.18
CA LYS A 60 -18.45 -43.19 -33.80
C LYS A 60 -18.69 -44.45 -32.94
N VAL A 61 -19.74 -45.23 -33.22
CA VAL A 61 -20.13 -46.41 -32.41
C VAL A 61 -19.48 -47.70 -32.92
N PHE A 62 -19.34 -47.84 -34.24
CA PHE A 62 -18.88 -49.08 -34.88
C PHE A 62 -17.58 -48.93 -35.65
N GLY A 63 -16.97 -47.76 -35.64
CA GLY A 63 -15.72 -47.47 -36.32
C GLY A 63 -15.82 -47.51 -37.85
N TYR A 64 -14.75 -47.91 -38.53
CA TYR A 64 -14.70 -48.02 -40.00
C TYR A 64 -15.51 -49.22 -40.50
N TYR A 65 -16.15 -49.07 -41.66
CA TYR A 65 -16.94 -50.11 -42.30
C TYR A 65 -16.93 -49.97 -43.82
N ILE A 66 -17.21 -51.10 -44.49
CA ILE A 66 -17.47 -51.16 -45.93
C ILE A 66 -18.98 -51.27 -46.14
N GLU A 67 -19.58 -50.29 -46.80
CA GLU A 67 -21.02 -50.24 -47.10
C GLU A 67 -21.28 -50.69 -48.54
N ILE A 68 -22.18 -51.66 -48.71
CA ILE A 68 -22.59 -52.21 -50.00
C ILE A 68 -24.12 -52.12 -50.10
N SER A 69 -24.63 -51.64 -51.24
CA SER A 69 -26.07 -51.55 -51.49
C SER A 69 -26.72 -52.94 -51.62
N ASN A 70 -27.96 -53.09 -51.17
CA ASN A 70 -28.69 -54.36 -51.22
C ASN A 70 -28.79 -54.97 -52.63
N SER A 71 -28.73 -54.13 -53.67
CA SER A 71 -28.68 -54.56 -55.08
C SER A 71 -27.47 -55.40 -55.45
N ASN A 72 -26.37 -55.30 -54.69
CA ASN A 72 -25.11 -56.00 -54.94
C ASN A 72 -24.85 -57.14 -53.92
N ALA A 73 -25.88 -57.57 -53.18
CA ALA A 73 -25.76 -58.57 -52.12
C ALA A 73 -25.20 -59.93 -52.59
N ALA A 74 -25.45 -60.31 -53.85
CA ALA A 74 -24.93 -61.55 -54.43
C ALA A 74 -23.44 -61.50 -54.82
N SER A 75 -22.84 -60.31 -54.85
CA SER A 75 -21.44 -60.09 -55.27
C SER A 75 -20.50 -59.85 -54.08
N ILE A 76 -20.96 -60.15 -52.87
CA ILE A 76 -20.24 -59.87 -51.64
C ILE A 76 -19.22 -60.98 -51.38
N PRO A 77 -17.94 -60.64 -51.21
CA PRO A 77 -16.90 -61.64 -50.93
C PRO A 77 -17.11 -62.38 -49.61
N ALA A 78 -16.68 -63.64 -49.53
CA ALA A 78 -16.84 -64.47 -48.33
C ALA A 78 -15.97 -64.00 -47.14
N ASP A 79 -14.91 -63.24 -47.40
CA ASP A 79 -14.02 -62.62 -46.41
C ASP A 79 -14.68 -61.43 -45.66
N TYR A 80 -15.89 -61.04 -46.04
CA TYR A 80 -16.59 -59.90 -45.46
C TYR A 80 -17.47 -60.34 -44.29
N VAL A 81 -17.13 -59.88 -43.09
CA VAL A 81 -17.92 -60.17 -41.89
C VAL A 81 -18.99 -59.09 -41.74
N ARG A 82 -20.27 -59.48 -41.85
CA ARG A 82 -21.40 -58.55 -41.72
C ARG A 82 -21.49 -57.99 -40.31
N LYS A 83 -21.60 -56.66 -40.20
CA LYS A 83 -21.64 -55.92 -38.93
C LYS A 83 -22.98 -55.26 -38.65
N GLN A 84 -23.68 -54.75 -39.68
CA GLN A 84 -24.97 -54.06 -39.52
C GLN A 84 -25.78 -54.12 -40.82
N THR A 85 -27.10 -54.28 -40.72
CA THR A 85 -28.05 -54.20 -41.86
C THR A 85 -28.84 -52.90 -41.76
N LEU A 86 -28.95 -52.15 -42.86
CA LEU A 86 -29.74 -50.94 -43.00
C LEU A 86 -30.87 -51.17 -44.02
N THR A 87 -31.84 -50.25 -44.06
CA THR A 87 -33.01 -50.33 -44.97
C THR A 87 -32.66 -50.36 -46.46
N GLY A 88 -31.46 -49.92 -46.86
CA GLY A 88 -31.00 -49.93 -48.27
C GLY A 88 -29.57 -50.44 -48.52
N ALA A 89 -28.85 -50.84 -47.47
CA ALA A 89 -27.45 -51.27 -47.56
C ALA A 89 -27.06 -52.20 -46.41
N GLU A 90 -25.99 -52.98 -46.59
CA GLU A 90 -25.35 -53.75 -45.54
C GLU A 90 -23.92 -53.27 -45.30
N ARG A 91 -23.48 -53.31 -44.04
CA ARG A 91 -22.13 -52.89 -43.61
C ARG A 91 -21.30 -54.10 -43.20
N TYR A 92 -20.06 -54.14 -43.67
CA TYR A 92 -19.13 -55.25 -43.49
C TYR A 92 -17.77 -54.77 -42.95
N LEU A 93 -17.02 -55.73 -42.42
CA LEU A 93 -15.66 -55.56 -41.92
C LEU A 93 -14.77 -56.66 -42.51
N THR A 94 -13.53 -56.33 -42.86
CA THR A 94 -12.47 -57.30 -43.18
C THR A 94 -11.47 -57.37 -42.03
N THR A 95 -10.71 -58.48 -41.93
CA THR A 95 -9.65 -58.63 -40.93
C THR A 95 -8.61 -57.51 -41.05
N GLU A 96 -8.18 -57.19 -42.26
CA GLU A 96 -7.21 -56.12 -42.53
C GLU A 96 -7.74 -54.74 -42.12
N LEU A 97 -9.01 -54.44 -42.41
CA LEU A 97 -9.64 -53.17 -41.99
C LEU A 97 -9.69 -53.06 -40.47
N LYS A 98 -10.00 -54.16 -39.77
CA LYS A 98 -10.03 -54.19 -38.30
C LYS A 98 -8.65 -53.92 -37.68
N GLU A 99 -7.58 -54.49 -38.26
CA GLU A 99 -6.21 -54.30 -37.79
C GLU A 99 -5.75 -52.84 -37.99
N LYS A 100 -5.97 -52.27 -39.17
CA LYS A 100 -5.62 -50.86 -39.47
C LYS A 100 -6.46 -49.89 -38.64
N GLU A 101 -7.73 -50.19 -38.44
CA GLU A 101 -8.61 -49.44 -37.54
C GLU A 101 -8.07 -49.41 -36.12
N ALA A 102 -7.67 -50.57 -35.56
CA ALA A 102 -7.13 -50.63 -34.21
C ALA A 102 -5.85 -49.78 -34.06
N ILE A 103 -4.99 -49.76 -35.08
CA ILE A 103 -3.81 -48.89 -35.11
C ILE A 103 -4.21 -47.42 -35.04
N VAL A 104 -5.16 -46.97 -35.88
CA VAL A 104 -5.58 -45.56 -35.93
C VAL A 104 -6.29 -45.13 -34.64
N LEU A 105 -7.15 -45.97 -34.07
CA LEU A 105 -7.90 -45.66 -32.86
C LEU A 105 -7.01 -45.58 -31.61
N THR A 106 -6.02 -46.47 -31.49
CA THR A 106 -5.12 -46.50 -30.33
C THR A 106 -3.91 -45.57 -30.48
N ALA A 107 -3.58 -45.14 -31.70
CA ALA A 107 -2.41 -44.31 -31.96
C ALA A 107 -2.43 -43.00 -31.17
N GLN A 108 -3.56 -42.30 -31.09
CA GLN A 108 -3.63 -41.01 -30.40
C GLN A 108 -3.34 -41.16 -28.91
N GLU A 109 -3.93 -42.16 -28.25
CA GLU A 109 -3.68 -42.44 -26.83
C GLU A 109 -2.21 -42.81 -26.58
N ARG A 110 -1.63 -43.64 -27.46
CA ARG A 110 -0.21 -44.04 -27.38
C ARG A 110 0.75 -42.89 -27.62
N ILE A 111 0.46 -42.02 -28.59
CA ILE A 111 1.22 -40.80 -28.86
C ILE A 111 1.22 -39.92 -27.61
N THR A 112 0.03 -39.59 -27.09
CA THR A 112 -0.11 -38.75 -25.91
C THR A 112 0.58 -39.35 -24.68
N ALA A 113 0.44 -40.67 -24.44
CA ALA A 113 1.12 -41.35 -23.34
C ALA A 113 2.65 -41.25 -23.46
N ARG A 114 3.19 -41.54 -24.65
CA ARG A 114 4.64 -41.47 -24.90
C ARG A 114 5.18 -40.06 -24.77
N GLU A 115 4.46 -39.06 -25.28
CA GLU A 115 4.85 -37.66 -25.12
C GLU A 115 4.84 -37.21 -23.65
N VAL A 116 3.86 -37.64 -22.85
CA VAL A 116 3.82 -37.36 -21.40
C VAL A 116 5.02 -37.95 -20.69
N ASP A 117 5.43 -39.18 -21.01
CA ASP A 117 6.62 -39.81 -20.42
C ASP A 117 7.89 -39.05 -20.83
N ILE A 118 8.03 -38.69 -22.11
CA ILE A 118 9.14 -37.86 -22.58
C ILE A 118 9.19 -36.51 -21.85
N LEU A 119 8.05 -35.84 -21.69
CA LEU A 119 7.96 -34.56 -20.98
C LEU A 119 8.35 -34.71 -19.51
N ARG A 120 7.96 -35.81 -18.85
CA ARG A 120 8.35 -36.11 -17.48
C ARG A 120 9.86 -36.28 -17.37
N ASP A 121 10.47 -37.04 -18.27
CA ASP A 121 11.92 -37.27 -18.29
C ASP A 121 12.70 -35.98 -18.55
N LEU A 122 12.21 -35.14 -19.48
CA LEU A 122 12.76 -33.80 -19.71
C LEU A 122 12.64 -32.92 -18.46
N GLY A 123 11.49 -32.96 -17.80
CA GLY A 123 11.25 -32.24 -16.55
C GLY A 123 12.22 -32.66 -15.44
N ALA A 124 12.47 -33.96 -15.29
CA ALA A 124 13.46 -34.47 -14.34
C ALA A 124 14.87 -33.95 -14.65
N LYS A 125 15.29 -34.00 -15.92
CA LYS A 125 16.57 -33.43 -16.36
C LYS A 125 16.69 -31.94 -16.05
N VAL A 126 15.62 -31.16 -16.24
CA VAL A 126 15.61 -29.73 -15.87
C VAL A 126 15.66 -29.54 -14.36
N ALA A 127 14.98 -30.39 -13.59
CA ALA A 127 14.97 -30.35 -12.14
C ALA A 127 16.36 -30.58 -11.53
N ASP A 128 17.22 -31.38 -12.17
CA ASP A 128 18.62 -31.54 -11.77
C ASP A 128 19.40 -30.21 -11.79
N PHE A 129 19.00 -29.27 -12.65
CA PHE A 129 19.57 -27.92 -12.73
C PHE A 129 18.83 -26.89 -11.86
N ALA A 130 17.83 -27.28 -11.08
CA ALA A 130 17.04 -26.36 -10.27
C ALA A 130 17.88 -25.43 -9.38
N PRO A 131 18.97 -25.89 -8.70
CA PRO A 131 19.82 -24.99 -7.92
C PRO A 131 20.46 -23.88 -8.78
N ALA A 132 21.00 -24.22 -9.95
CA ALA A 132 21.63 -23.26 -10.85
C ALA A 132 20.62 -22.28 -11.46
N LEU A 133 19.41 -22.76 -11.80
CA LEU A 133 18.31 -21.92 -12.29
C LEU A 133 17.86 -20.92 -11.22
N ARG A 134 17.75 -21.34 -9.95
CA ARG A 134 17.40 -20.43 -8.84
C ARG A 134 18.46 -19.34 -8.62
N VAL A 135 19.74 -19.70 -8.64
CA VAL A 135 20.85 -18.74 -8.53
C VAL A 135 20.78 -17.72 -9.68
N THR A 136 20.56 -18.20 -10.90
CA THR A 136 20.44 -17.35 -12.09
C THR A 136 19.23 -16.42 -11.99
N ALA A 137 18.07 -16.93 -11.59
CA ALA A 137 16.85 -16.15 -11.41
C ALA A 137 17.04 -15.06 -10.34
N HIS A 138 17.68 -15.37 -9.22
CA HIS A 138 17.99 -14.39 -8.19
C HIS A 138 18.96 -13.30 -8.68
N ALA A 139 19.99 -13.67 -9.45
CA ALA A 139 20.92 -12.73 -10.03
C ALA A 139 20.23 -11.78 -11.02
N ILE A 140 19.39 -12.32 -11.92
CA ILE A 140 18.60 -11.52 -12.86
C ILE A 140 17.62 -10.61 -12.11
N GLY A 141 16.91 -11.13 -11.11
CA GLY A 141 15.99 -10.33 -10.30
C GLY A 141 16.68 -9.20 -9.54
N SER A 142 17.90 -9.44 -9.05
CA SER A 142 18.72 -8.40 -8.39
C SER A 142 19.13 -7.30 -9.38
N ILE A 143 19.56 -7.68 -10.59
CA ILE A 143 19.91 -6.73 -11.65
C ILE A 143 18.68 -5.90 -12.07
N ASP A 144 17.52 -6.55 -12.23
CA ASP A 144 16.30 -5.87 -12.63
C ASP A 144 15.83 -4.87 -11.56
N ALA A 145 15.85 -5.26 -10.28
CA ALA A 145 15.54 -4.38 -9.17
C ALA A 145 16.48 -3.16 -9.11
N LEU A 146 17.80 -3.38 -9.17
CA LEU A 146 18.79 -2.29 -9.15
C LEU A 146 18.66 -1.37 -10.37
N ARG A 147 18.41 -1.94 -11.55
CA ARG A 147 18.16 -1.16 -12.77
C ARG A 147 16.90 -0.31 -12.63
N SER A 148 15.82 -0.87 -12.09
CA SER A 148 14.57 -0.14 -11.87
C SER A 148 14.77 1.08 -10.96
N LEU A 149 15.51 0.91 -9.86
CA LEU A 149 15.89 2.02 -8.96
C LEU A 149 16.73 3.08 -9.68
N ALA A 150 17.73 2.66 -10.46
CA ALA A 150 18.60 3.58 -11.20
C ALA A 150 17.83 4.37 -12.29
N VAL A 151 16.91 3.72 -13.01
CA VAL A 151 16.06 4.37 -14.02
C VAL A 151 15.14 5.40 -13.37
N ALA A 152 14.50 5.05 -12.25
CA ALA A 152 13.67 5.99 -11.51
C ALA A 152 14.51 7.20 -11.02
N ALA A 153 15.69 6.94 -10.45
CA ALA A 153 16.57 7.98 -9.97
C ALA A 153 17.04 8.94 -11.07
N ALA A 154 17.43 8.42 -12.23
CA ALA A 154 17.89 9.21 -13.36
C ALA A 154 16.75 10.08 -13.94
N ARG A 155 15.56 9.50 -14.09
CA ARG A 155 14.38 10.20 -14.61
C ARG A 155 13.95 11.36 -13.70
N GLU A 156 13.91 11.13 -12.40
CA GLU A 156 13.38 12.09 -11.42
C GLU A 156 14.47 12.98 -10.77
N ARG A 157 15.71 12.88 -11.27
CA ARG A 157 16.88 13.61 -10.75
C ARG A 157 17.07 13.42 -9.24
N TRP A 158 16.98 12.18 -8.78
CA TRP A 158 17.25 11.82 -7.39
C TRP A 158 18.74 11.75 -7.12
N ARG A 159 19.14 11.93 -5.86
CA ARG A 159 20.54 11.97 -5.43
C ARG A 159 20.87 10.80 -4.52
N ARG A 160 22.13 10.36 -4.56
CA ARG A 160 22.62 9.27 -3.71
C ARG A 160 22.64 9.76 -2.26
N PRO A 161 21.92 9.13 -1.32
CA PRO A 161 22.00 9.48 0.09
C PRO A 161 23.31 8.97 0.70
N THR A 162 23.74 9.62 1.78
CA THR A 162 24.75 9.06 2.70
C THR A 162 24.02 8.33 3.82
N VAL A 163 24.12 7.01 3.86
CA VAL A 163 23.56 6.19 4.95
C VAL A 163 24.69 5.82 5.92
N ASN A 164 24.51 6.07 7.20
CA ASN A 164 25.54 5.83 8.22
C ASN A 164 24.94 5.30 9.53
N ALA A 165 25.80 4.83 10.45
CA ALA A 165 25.38 4.29 11.74
C ALA A 165 25.09 5.37 12.81
N ALA A 166 25.18 6.65 12.47
CA ALA A 166 24.77 7.74 13.36
C ALA A 166 23.25 7.84 13.42
N LEU A 167 22.74 8.77 14.22
CA LEU A 167 21.31 8.98 14.42
C LEU A 167 20.79 10.27 13.80
N ASN A 168 21.64 11.08 13.17
CA ASN A 168 21.21 12.31 12.54
C ASN A 168 20.43 12.03 11.24
N LEU A 169 19.41 12.84 10.96
CA LEU A 169 18.70 12.86 9.69
C LEU A 169 18.75 14.28 9.14
N SER A 170 19.43 14.47 8.03
CA SER A 170 19.53 15.74 7.32
C SER A 170 19.05 15.56 5.89
N ILE A 171 18.09 16.35 5.46
CA ILE A 171 17.55 16.36 4.10
C ILE A 171 17.57 17.80 3.62
N LYS A 172 18.22 18.06 2.49
CA LYS A 172 18.20 19.37 1.81
C LYS A 172 17.42 19.25 0.51
N GLY A 173 16.48 20.18 0.29
CA GLY A 173 15.65 20.19 -0.91
C GLY A 173 14.83 18.90 -1.08
N GLY A 174 14.29 18.35 0.02
CA GLY A 174 13.50 17.14 -0.01
C GLY A 174 12.18 17.33 -0.76
N ARG A 175 11.76 16.29 -1.50
CA ARG A 175 10.53 16.26 -2.30
C ARG A 175 9.77 14.97 -2.08
N HIS A 176 8.43 15.01 -2.12
CA HIS A 176 7.62 13.82 -2.00
C HIS A 176 7.49 13.13 -3.37
N PRO A 177 8.02 11.90 -3.58
CA PRO A 177 8.22 11.33 -4.91
C PRO A 177 6.91 11.01 -5.65
N LEU A 178 5.82 10.73 -4.91
CA LEU A 178 4.52 10.53 -5.52
C LEU A 178 3.78 11.83 -5.81
N VAL A 179 3.88 12.85 -4.94
CA VAL A 179 3.14 14.11 -5.12
C VAL A 179 3.82 14.95 -6.19
N GLU A 180 5.17 14.98 -6.24
CA GLU A 180 5.91 15.73 -7.26
C GLU A 180 5.52 15.32 -8.69
N ARG A 181 5.23 14.02 -8.91
CA ARG A 181 4.82 13.48 -10.21
C ARG A 181 3.42 13.89 -10.69
N HIS A 182 2.55 14.30 -9.77
CA HIS A 182 1.20 14.75 -10.10
C HIS A 182 1.11 16.26 -10.30
N LEU A 183 2.21 16.98 -10.04
CA LEU A 183 2.31 18.41 -10.26
C LEU A 183 3.08 18.70 -11.55
N ALA A 184 2.91 19.90 -12.09
CA ALA A 184 3.73 20.37 -13.20
C ALA A 184 5.21 20.44 -12.80
N ASP A 185 6.11 20.29 -13.78
CA ASP A 185 7.55 20.38 -13.54
C ASP A 185 7.93 21.69 -12.82
N GLY A 186 8.62 21.56 -11.69
CA GLY A 186 9.04 22.70 -10.86
C GLY A 186 7.98 23.30 -9.95
N ALA A 187 6.74 22.79 -9.95
CA ALA A 187 5.68 23.29 -9.10
C ALA A 187 5.74 22.76 -7.65
N PHE A 188 6.39 21.62 -7.41
CA PHE A 188 6.58 21.10 -6.05
C PHE A 188 7.61 21.94 -5.28
N VAL A 189 7.23 22.39 -4.09
CA VAL A 189 8.11 23.19 -3.21
C VAL A 189 8.96 22.26 -2.36
N ALA A 190 10.26 22.23 -2.63
CA ALA A 190 11.22 21.43 -1.88
C ALA A 190 11.46 22.01 -0.48
N ASN A 191 11.64 21.14 0.52
CA ASN A 191 11.81 21.53 1.92
C ASN A 191 12.98 20.81 2.58
N ASP A 192 13.68 21.52 3.45
CA ASP A 192 14.75 20.99 4.27
C ASP A 192 14.20 20.32 5.52
N LEU A 193 14.94 19.36 6.08
CA LEU A 193 14.66 18.72 7.36
C LEU A 193 15.98 18.43 8.09
N GLU A 194 16.05 18.80 9.36
CA GLU A 194 17.11 18.39 10.27
C GLU A 194 16.47 17.73 11.50
N LEU A 195 16.96 16.55 11.88
CA LEU A 195 16.58 15.86 13.11
C LEU A 195 17.82 15.21 13.73
N ASP A 196 18.05 15.50 15.00
CA ASP A 196 19.14 14.94 15.80
C ASP A 196 18.63 14.62 17.22
N PRO A 197 18.70 13.36 17.68
CA PRO A 197 18.34 12.99 19.05
C PRO A 197 18.97 13.81 20.17
N ASP A 198 20.15 14.41 19.93
CA ASP A 198 20.87 15.20 20.92
C ASP A 198 20.73 16.72 20.69
N GLY A 199 20.15 17.13 19.56
CA GLY A 199 19.86 18.52 19.20
C GLY A 199 18.38 18.71 18.87
N GLU A 200 18.04 18.85 17.58
CA GLU A 200 16.67 18.96 17.10
C GLU A 200 15.96 17.59 17.09
N GLN A 201 15.59 17.09 18.27
CA GLN A 201 14.99 15.75 18.40
C GLN A 201 13.55 15.73 17.90
N ILE A 202 12.75 16.71 18.33
CA ILE A 202 11.31 16.78 18.08
C ILE A 202 11.01 18.09 17.35
N ILE A 203 10.43 17.99 16.16
CA ILE A 203 9.87 19.15 15.45
C ILE A 203 8.36 19.18 15.69
N ILE A 204 7.88 20.28 16.28
CA ILE A 204 6.45 20.61 16.32
C ILE A 204 6.14 21.45 15.08
N LEU A 205 5.44 20.84 14.13
CA LEU A 205 5.03 21.45 12.88
C LEU A 205 3.61 22.01 12.99
N THR A 206 3.49 23.32 12.89
CA THR A 206 2.21 24.04 12.93
C THR A 206 1.87 24.64 11.56
N GLY A 207 0.60 25.00 11.40
CA GLY A 207 0.11 25.65 10.19
C GLY A 207 -1.28 25.17 9.78
N PRO A 208 -1.93 25.86 8.83
CA PRO A 208 -3.28 25.54 8.41
C PRO A 208 -3.42 24.13 7.82
N ASN A 209 -4.65 23.61 7.88
CA ASN A 209 -5.01 22.40 7.14
C ASN A 209 -4.89 22.71 5.64
N MET A 210 -4.45 21.74 4.83
CA MET A 210 -4.07 21.90 3.40
C MET A 210 -2.76 22.64 3.12
N ALA A 211 -2.03 23.13 4.13
CA ALA A 211 -0.73 23.77 3.91
C ALA A 211 0.39 22.78 3.47
N GLY A 212 0.16 21.46 3.59
CA GLY A 212 1.14 20.45 3.18
C GLY A 212 1.89 19.77 4.34
N LYS A 213 1.45 19.96 5.60
CA LYS A 213 2.04 19.30 6.79
C LYS A 213 2.18 17.79 6.62
N SER A 214 1.10 17.08 6.32
CA SER A 214 1.11 15.62 6.14
C SER A 214 1.98 15.18 4.96
N THR A 215 2.07 16.00 3.89
CA THR A 215 2.98 15.73 2.76
C THR A 215 4.43 15.81 3.19
N TYR A 216 4.80 16.83 3.97
CA TYR A 216 6.15 16.99 4.52
C TYR A 216 6.53 15.86 5.48
N LEU A 217 5.60 15.45 6.35
CA LEU A 217 5.79 14.29 7.23
C LEU A 217 6.04 13.00 6.44
N ARG A 218 5.14 12.66 5.51
CA ARG A 218 5.25 11.44 4.69
C ARG A 218 6.50 11.46 3.80
N GLN A 219 6.88 12.63 3.31
CA GLN A 219 8.11 12.81 2.52
C GLN A 219 9.34 12.34 3.31
N ALA A 220 9.47 12.74 4.59
CA ALA A 220 10.60 12.33 5.42
C ALA A 220 10.67 10.79 5.56
N ALA A 221 9.54 10.14 5.87
CA ALA A 221 9.47 8.68 5.95
C ALA A 221 9.86 7.98 4.64
N VAL A 222 9.33 8.45 3.52
CA VAL A 222 9.59 7.83 2.22
C VAL A 222 11.06 8.01 1.80
N ILE A 223 11.67 9.16 2.08
CA ILE A 223 13.10 9.38 1.82
C ILE A 223 13.97 8.42 2.64
N VAL A 224 13.68 8.26 3.93
CA VAL A 224 14.40 7.30 4.79
C VAL A 224 14.24 5.88 4.28
N LEU A 225 13.01 5.48 3.93
CA LEU A 225 12.73 4.15 3.40
C LEU A 225 13.53 3.88 2.11
N LEU A 226 13.48 4.81 1.14
CA LEU A 226 14.23 4.70 -0.11
C LEU A 226 15.73 4.59 0.13
N ALA A 227 16.28 5.40 1.04
CA ALA A 227 17.70 5.36 1.38
C ALA A 227 18.12 3.99 1.93
N GLN A 228 17.34 3.44 2.88
CA GLN A 228 17.63 2.13 3.49
C GLN A 228 17.28 0.93 2.60
N CYS A 229 16.46 1.11 1.57
CA CYS A 229 16.28 0.13 0.49
C CYS A 229 17.43 0.12 -0.53
N GLY A 230 18.41 1.04 -0.41
CA GLY A 230 19.53 1.15 -1.34
C GLY A 230 19.25 1.98 -2.59
N SER A 231 18.15 2.76 -2.60
CA SER A 231 17.79 3.67 -3.68
C SER A 231 18.47 5.04 -3.52
N PHE A 232 18.51 5.79 -4.62
CA PHE A 232 18.65 7.25 -4.59
C PHE A 232 17.35 7.86 -4.05
N VAL A 233 17.42 9.10 -3.57
CA VAL A 233 16.30 9.77 -2.90
C VAL A 233 15.92 11.11 -3.55
N PRO A 234 14.64 11.53 -3.45
CA PRO A 234 14.14 12.81 -3.95
C PRO A 234 14.58 13.98 -3.07
N ALA A 235 15.87 14.31 -3.09
CA ALA A 235 16.47 15.43 -2.38
C ALA A 235 17.68 15.97 -3.14
N ASP A 236 18.13 17.19 -2.82
CA ASP A 236 19.40 17.72 -3.32
C ASP A 236 20.58 17.11 -2.57
N GLN A 237 20.42 16.91 -1.25
CA GLN A 237 21.35 16.18 -0.40
C GLN A 237 20.57 15.45 0.70
N ALA A 238 21.03 14.26 1.07
CA ALA A 238 20.46 13.52 2.19
C ALA A 238 21.54 12.76 2.97
N VAL A 239 21.55 12.92 4.29
CA VAL A 239 22.29 12.12 5.26
C VAL A 239 21.27 11.42 6.14
N VAL A 240 21.23 10.09 6.06
CA VAL A 240 20.26 9.25 6.78
C VAL A 240 21.02 8.35 7.74
N GLY A 241 21.03 8.74 9.01
CA GLY A 241 21.42 7.85 10.09
C GLY A 241 20.43 6.70 10.22
N LEU A 242 20.91 5.47 10.39
CA LEU A 242 20.09 4.26 10.35
C LEU A 242 18.86 4.36 11.27
N VAL A 243 17.71 4.03 10.69
CA VAL A 243 16.41 3.94 11.34
C VAL A 243 16.03 2.47 11.47
N ASP A 244 15.78 2.02 12.70
CA ASP A 244 15.34 0.64 12.95
C ASP A 244 13.86 0.44 12.59
N ARG A 245 13.03 1.43 12.89
CA ARG A 245 11.59 1.44 12.63
C ARG A 245 11.08 2.84 12.32
N ILE A 246 10.20 2.93 11.32
CA ILE A 246 9.42 4.14 11.04
C ILE A 246 8.03 3.93 11.63
N PHE A 247 7.68 4.73 12.63
CA PHE A 247 6.37 4.76 13.24
C PHE A 247 5.56 5.91 12.66
N THR A 248 4.33 5.62 12.26
CA THR A 248 3.44 6.63 11.69
C THR A 248 2.09 6.57 12.36
N ARG A 249 1.65 7.69 12.93
CA ARG A 249 0.25 7.96 13.21
C ARG A 249 -0.21 9.04 12.23
N VAL A 250 -0.71 8.65 11.06
CA VAL A 250 -1.12 9.58 10.01
C VAL A 250 -2.52 9.19 9.52
N GLY A 251 -3.55 9.62 10.26
CA GLY A 251 -4.98 9.49 9.92
C GLY A 251 -5.47 8.07 9.63
N ALA A 252 -6.35 7.54 10.48
CA ALA A 252 -7.07 6.32 10.15
C ALA A 252 -8.18 6.60 9.12
N HIS A 253 -8.32 5.74 8.11
CA HIS A 253 -9.63 5.52 7.50
C HIS A 253 -10.48 4.75 8.52
N ASP A 254 -11.77 5.11 8.63
CA ASP A 254 -12.66 4.52 9.63
C ASP A 254 -12.65 2.99 9.56
N ASP A 255 -12.29 2.34 10.67
CA ASP A 255 -12.52 0.91 10.84
C ASP A 255 -13.86 0.69 11.55
N ILE A 256 -14.95 1.01 10.84
CA ILE A 256 -16.33 0.78 11.30
C ILE A 256 -16.55 -0.72 11.60
N SER A 257 -15.74 -1.60 11.01
CA SER A 257 -15.86 -3.04 11.12
C SER A 257 -15.39 -3.60 12.47
N ALA A 258 -14.49 -2.89 13.17
CA ALA A 258 -13.91 -3.34 14.44
C ALA A 258 -14.65 -2.86 15.70
N GLY A 259 -15.66 -2.00 15.57
CA GLY A 259 -16.45 -1.49 16.72
C GLY A 259 -15.68 -0.60 17.69
N MET A 260 -14.48 -0.13 17.34
CA MET A 260 -13.69 0.79 18.16
C MET A 260 -13.93 2.24 17.75
N SER A 261 -13.93 3.17 18.72
CA SER A 261 -13.99 4.60 18.42
C SER A 261 -12.70 5.05 17.73
N THR A 262 -12.81 6.05 16.84
CA THR A 262 -11.66 6.64 16.14
C THR A 262 -10.57 7.11 17.10
N PHE A 263 -10.97 7.66 18.26
CA PHE A 263 -10.06 8.05 19.32
C PHE A 263 -9.39 6.86 20.03
N MET A 264 -10.08 5.75 20.26
CA MET A 264 -9.47 4.55 20.86
C MET A 264 -8.42 3.94 19.92
N VAL A 265 -8.69 3.91 18.61
CA VAL A 265 -7.72 3.47 17.59
C VAL A 265 -6.49 4.37 17.64
N GLU A 266 -6.69 5.69 17.68
CA GLU A 266 -5.62 6.68 17.80
C GLU A 266 -4.74 6.48 19.04
N MET A 267 -5.36 6.25 20.20
CA MET A 267 -4.64 6.01 21.46
C MET A 267 -3.91 4.68 21.45
N THR A 268 -4.49 3.63 20.85
CA THR A 268 -3.84 2.33 20.71
C THR A 268 -2.62 2.40 19.80
N GLU A 269 -2.72 3.11 18.68
CA GLU A 269 -1.59 3.36 17.79
C GLU A 269 -0.50 4.16 18.50
N THR A 270 -0.87 5.24 19.20
CA THR A 270 0.08 6.05 19.97
C THR A 270 0.77 5.21 21.05
N ALA A 271 0.03 4.40 21.79
CA ALA A 271 0.59 3.48 22.78
C ALA A 271 1.55 2.46 22.14
N ASN A 272 1.21 1.93 20.96
CA ASN A 272 2.09 1.02 20.24
C ASN A 272 3.43 1.69 19.85
N ILE A 273 3.39 2.96 19.42
CA ILE A 273 4.59 3.74 19.12
C ILE A 273 5.43 3.89 20.40
N LEU A 274 4.84 4.38 21.49
CA LEU A 274 5.56 4.66 22.73
C LEU A 274 6.19 3.41 23.36
N ASN A 275 5.55 2.24 23.22
CA ASN A 275 6.04 0.99 23.79
C ASN A 275 7.17 0.33 22.98
N HIS A 276 7.23 0.57 21.66
CA HIS A 276 8.14 -0.16 20.76
C HIS A 276 9.19 0.71 20.07
N ALA A 277 9.05 2.03 20.11
CA ALA A 277 10.06 2.94 19.60
C ALA A 277 11.37 2.80 20.38
N THR A 278 12.47 3.08 19.70
CA THR A 278 13.82 3.11 20.24
C THR A 278 14.49 4.42 19.85
N ARG A 279 15.67 4.70 20.41
CA ARG A 279 16.49 5.87 20.03
C ARG A 279 16.83 5.95 18.54
N SER A 280 16.85 4.83 17.84
CA SER A 280 17.10 4.81 16.40
C SER A 280 15.84 5.03 15.57
N SER A 281 14.64 5.01 16.17
CA SER A 281 13.39 5.09 15.43
C SER A 281 13.12 6.49 14.88
N LEU A 282 12.34 6.55 13.81
CA LEU A 282 11.73 7.78 13.30
C LEU A 282 10.23 7.72 13.63
N VAL A 283 9.73 8.70 14.36
CA VAL A 283 8.33 8.80 14.76
C VAL A 283 7.68 9.96 14.01
N ILE A 284 6.52 9.70 13.41
CA ILE A 284 5.70 10.68 12.71
C ILE A 284 4.32 10.68 13.34
N LEU A 285 3.94 11.81 13.92
CA LEU A 285 2.65 12.04 14.55
C LEU A 285 1.91 13.13 13.76
N ASP A 286 0.70 12.84 13.30
CA ASP A 286 -0.18 13.78 12.61
C ASP A 286 -1.47 13.90 13.42
N GLU A 287 -1.67 15.07 14.04
CA GLU A 287 -2.91 15.49 14.69
C GLU A 287 -3.40 14.61 15.85
N VAL A 288 -2.47 14.08 16.65
CA VAL A 288 -2.80 13.37 17.90
C VAL A 288 -3.56 14.29 18.87
N GLY A 289 -4.63 13.76 19.47
CA GLY A 289 -5.54 14.42 20.39
C GLY A 289 -6.86 14.91 19.76
N ARG A 290 -7.03 14.85 18.43
CA ARG A 290 -8.18 15.50 17.77
C ARG A 290 -9.54 14.83 18.05
N GLY A 291 -9.57 13.52 18.32
CA GLY A 291 -10.81 12.76 18.48
C GLY A 291 -11.57 12.97 19.81
N THR A 292 -11.15 13.90 20.66
CA THR A 292 -11.71 14.11 22.01
C THR A 292 -11.89 15.60 22.32
N SER A 293 -12.24 15.94 23.58
CA SER A 293 -12.33 17.33 24.04
C SER A 293 -11.01 18.07 23.80
N THR A 294 -11.08 19.36 23.45
CA THR A 294 -9.88 20.15 23.09
C THR A 294 -8.82 20.12 24.18
N TYR A 295 -9.22 20.18 25.45
CA TYR A 295 -8.30 20.19 26.58
C TYR A 295 -7.71 18.81 26.87
N ASP A 296 -8.50 17.74 26.78
CA ASP A 296 -7.97 16.37 26.93
C ASP A 296 -6.99 16.04 25.80
N GLY A 297 -7.35 16.41 24.57
CA GLY A 297 -6.53 16.20 23.38
C GLY A 297 -5.19 16.93 23.47
N LEU A 298 -5.21 18.21 23.87
CA LEU A 298 -4.00 18.99 24.11
C LEU A 298 -3.14 18.36 25.22
N SER A 299 -3.76 17.99 26.34
CA SER A 299 -3.06 17.41 27.50
C SER A 299 -2.35 16.09 27.14
N ILE A 300 -3.03 15.23 26.39
CA ILE A 300 -2.46 13.97 25.90
C ILE A 300 -1.31 14.24 24.92
N ALA A 301 -1.52 15.13 23.94
CA ALA A 301 -0.49 15.46 22.96
C ALA A 301 0.77 16.03 23.61
N GLN A 302 0.61 16.91 24.61
CA GLN A 302 1.71 17.43 25.41
C GLN A 302 2.44 16.30 26.16
N ALA A 303 1.70 15.46 26.90
CA ALA A 303 2.30 14.36 27.66
C ALA A 303 3.05 13.37 26.75
N VAL A 304 2.58 13.13 25.52
CA VAL A 304 3.27 12.32 24.52
C VAL A 304 4.60 12.95 24.10
N VAL A 305 4.63 14.26 23.83
CA VAL A 305 5.88 14.99 23.49
C VAL A 305 6.87 14.94 24.64
N GLU A 306 6.42 15.24 25.86
CA GLU A 306 7.24 15.19 27.07
C GLU A 306 7.82 13.79 27.29
N TYR A 307 6.99 12.75 27.14
CA TYR A 307 7.44 11.36 27.29
C TYR A 307 8.48 10.96 26.23
N LEU A 308 8.29 11.34 24.96
CA LEU A 308 9.26 11.11 23.88
C LEU A 308 10.57 11.87 24.12
N HIS A 309 10.50 13.07 24.66
CA HIS A 309 11.65 13.92 24.97
C HIS A 309 12.44 13.40 26.17
N ASP A 310 11.77 13.13 27.29
CA ASP A 310 12.41 12.87 28.58
C ASP A 310 12.86 11.42 28.74
N SER A 311 12.14 10.47 28.13
CA SER A 311 12.44 9.04 28.23
C SER A 311 13.83 8.73 27.65
N PRO A 312 14.82 8.30 28.47
CA PRO A 312 16.18 8.03 28.00
C PRO A 312 16.25 6.90 26.97
N ARG A 313 15.26 5.99 27.01
CA ARG A 313 15.13 4.86 26.08
C ARG A 313 14.60 5.30 24.71
N LEU A 314 13.71 6.28 24.67
CA LEU A 314 13.06 6.72 23.45
C LEU A 314 13.93 7.72 22.72
N ARG A 315 14.06 8.97 23.18
CA ARG A 315 14.85 10.05 22.54
C ARG A 315 14.91 9.96 21.00
N CYS A 316 13.80 9.60 20.38
CA CYS A 316 13.77 9.26 18.96
C CYS A 316 13.51 10.51 18.14
N ARG A 317 14.01 10.51 16.91
CA ARG A 317 13.73 11.57 15.93
C ARG A 317 12.23 11.61 15.68
N THR A 318 11.61 12.76 15.91
CA THR A 318 10.15 12.88 15.91
C THR A 318 9.70 14.09 15.11
N LEU A 319 8.75 13.87 14.21
CA LEU A 319 8.00 14.93 13.55
C LEU A 319 6.57 14.89 14.07
N PHE A 320 6.09 16.01 14.61
CA PHE A 320 4.72 16.13 15.10
C PHE A 320 4.02 17.29 14.39
N ALA A 321 3.14 16.98 13.43
CA ALA A 321 2.20 17.96 12.91
C ALA A 321 0.97 18.10 13.83
N THR A 322 0.68 19.32 14.24
CA THR A 322 -0.43 19.59 15.17
C THR A 322 -1.24 20.82 14.76
N HIS A 323 -2.48 20.85 15.23
CA HIS A 323 -3.35 22.03 15.18
C HIS A 323 -3.36 22.79 16.52
N TYR A 324 -2.79 22.22 17.57
CA TYR A 324 -2.62 22.86 18.87
C TYR A 324 -1.41 23.80 18.85
N HIS A 325 -1.66 25.08 18.60
CA HIS A 325 -0.65 26.12 18.68
C HIS A 325 -0.05 26.25 20.09
N GLU A 326 -0.79 25.87 21.12
CA GLU A 326 -0.36 25.86 22.52
C GLU A 326 0.88 24.96 22.74
N LEU A 327 1.04 23.90 21.96
CA LEU A 327 2.21 23.02 22.05
C LEU A 327 3.51 23.71 21.62
N THR A 328 3.45 24.83 20.90
CA THR A 328 4.66 25.57 20.51
C THR A 328 5.42 26.13 21.72
N ALA A 329 4.74 26.37 22.85
CA ALA A 329 5.36 26.80 24.10
C ALA A 329 6.31 25.72 24.68
N LEU A 330 6.18 24.45 24.27
CA LEU A 330 7.07 23.39 24.72
C LEU A 330 8.52 23.59 24.28
N ALA A 331 8.76 24.27 23.15
CA ALA A 331 10.12 24.57 22.69
C ALA A 331 10.88 25.51 23.64
N GLU A 332 10.17 26.29 24.47
CA GLU A 332 10.80 27.16 25.48
C GLU A 332 11.24 26.38 26.72
N ARG A 333 10.60 25.23 26.97
CA ARG A 333 10.80 24.41 28.18
C ARG A 333 11.66 23.17 27.93
N LEU A 334 11.60 22.61 26.72
CA LEU A 334 12.23 21.35 26.33
C LEU A 334 13.34 21.63 25.31
N PRO A 335 14.64 21.52 25.68
CA PRO A 335 15.75 22.01 24.86
C PRO A 335 15.96 21.28 23.53
N ARG A 336 15.36 20.09 23.36
CA ARG A 336 15.42 19.32 22.10
C ARG A 336 14.13 19.37 21.29
N VAL A 337 13.21 20.24 21.66
CA VAL A 337 11.99 20.52 20.91
C VAL A 337 12.17 21.81 20.14
N CYS A 338 11.86 21.79 18.85
CA CYS A 338 11.92 22.97 17.99
C CYS A 338 10.61 23.17 17.25
N ASN A 339 10.26 24.42 16.99
CA ASN A 339 9.04 24.78 16.27
C ASN A 339 9.36 25.03 14.80
N GLN A 340 8.54 24.46 13.93
CA GLN A 340 8.48 24.80 12.53
C GLN A 340 7.04 25.11 12.14
N ARG A 341 6.88 25.93 11.10
CA ARG A 341 5.58 26.26 10.54
C ARG A 341 5.61 26.21 9.03
N VAL A 342 4.48 25.89 8.44
CA VAL A 342 4.31 26.10 7.00
C VAL A 342 4.01 27.57 6.75
N GLU A 343 4.75 28.18 5.83
CA GLU A 343 4.65 29.58 5.47
C GLU A 343 3.33 29.86 4.71
N VAL A 344 2.67 30.93 5.14
CA VAL A 344 1.37 31.38 4.65
C VAL A 344 1.51 32.86 4.31
N LEU A 345 1.18 33.24 3.08
CA LEU A 345 1.12 34.63 2.66
C LEU A 345 -0.32 35.14 2.82
N ASP A 346 -0.49 36.18 3.63
CA ASP A 346 -1.75 36.88 3.82
C ASP A 346 -1.83 38.05 2.82
N GLU A 347 -2.73 37.94 1.85
CA GLU A 347 -3.02 38.97 0.84
C GLU A 347 -4.37 39.65 1.16
N GLY A 348 -4.65 39.88 2.45
CA GLY A 348 -5.83 40.58 2.94
C GLY A 348 -7.08 39.71 2.93
N ASP A 349 -7.77 39.63 1.80
CA ASP A 349 -9.00 38.82 1.66
C ASP A 349 -8.72 37.38 1.22
N THR A 350 -7.49 37.09 0.78
CA THR A 350 -7.08 35.76 0.32
C THR A 350 -5.80 35.30 1.00
N VAL A 351 -5.70 33.99 1.18
CA VAL A 351 -4.54 33.34 1.78
C VAL A 351 -3.90 32.42 0.77
N ARG A 352 -2.59 32.59 0.55
CA ARG A 352 -1.82 31.73 -0.35
C ARG A 352 -0.87 30.85 0.45
N PHE A 353 -0.99 29.54 0.26
CA PHE A 353 -0.08 28.56 0.86
C PHE A 353 1.19 28.47 0.03
N LEU A 354 2.35 28.77 0.64
CA LEU A 354 3.64 28.68 -0.04
C LEU A 354 4.24 27.29 0.02
N HIS A 355 3.68 26.38 0.83
CA HIS A 355 4.15 25.00 1.04
C HIS A 355 5.63 24.89 1.49
N ARG A 356 6.23 26.02 1.89
CA ARG A 356 7.58 26.11 2.43
C ARG A 356 7.52 25.98 3.95
N VAL A 357 8.36 25.12 4.52
CA VAL A 357 8.52 24.95 5.96
C VAL A 357 9.63 25.88 6.42
N VAL A 358 9.34 26.69 7.43
CA VAL A 358 10.28 27.66 8.02
C VAL A 358 10.32 27.51 9.54
N PRO A 359 11.43 27.88 10.20
CA PRO A 359 11.49 27.91 11.67
C PRO A 359 10.44 28.83 12.30
N GLY A 360 9.98 28.46 13.50
CA GLY A 360 9.02 29.24 14.30
C GLY A 360 7.66 28.56 14.46
N GLY A 361 6.90 28.99 15.46
CA GLY A 361 5.51 28.57 15.68
C GLY A 361 4.50 29.43 14.90
N ALA A 362 3.34 28.87 14.58
CA ALA A 362 2.22 29.66 14.09
C ALA A 362 1.57 30.42 15.25
N ASP A 363 1.36 31.72 15.06
CA ASP A 363 0.74 32.65 16.02
C ASP A 363 -0.78 32.77 15.84
N ARG A 364 -1.34 32.30 14.72
CA ARG A 364 -2.77 32.43 14.39
C ARG A 364 -3.33 31.23 13.66
N SER A 365 -4.62 30.98 13.86
CA SER A 365 -5.40 29.98 13.12
C SER A 365 -6.04 30.57 11.87
N TYR A 366 -5.77 30.00 10.70
CA TYR A 366 -6.33 30.46 9.41
C TYR A 366 -7.65 29.77 9.01
N GLY A 367 -8.33 29.12 9.94
CA GLY A 367 -9.53 28.32 9.65
C GLY A 367 -10.66 29.11 8.96
N ILE A 368 -10.91 30.35 9.41
CA ILE A 368 -11.92 31.22 8.81
C ILE A 368 -11.53 31.64 7.38
N HIS A 369 -10.24 31.87 7.13
CA HIS A 369 -9.74 32.20 5.77
C HIS A 369 -9.88 31.01 4.82
N VAL A 370 -9.59 29.79 5.29
CA VAL A 370 -9.81 28.56 4.51
C VAL A 370 -11.30 28.39 4.17
N ALA A 371 -12.19 28.68 5.13
CA ALA A 371 -13.63 28.65 4.89
C ALA A 371 -14.06 29.68 3.81
N ALA A 372 -13.46 30.87 3.81
CA ALA A 372 -13.70 31.86 2.75
C ALA A 372 -13.22 31.37 1.38
N LEU A 373 -12.03 30.76 1.30
CA LEU A 373 -11.50 30.14 0.08
C LEU A 373 -12.37 28.97 -0.43
N ALA A 374 -13.00 28.23 0.48
CA ALA A 374 -13.95 27.17 0.13
C ALA A 374 -15.29 27.70 -0.40
N GLY A 375 -15.48 29.02 -0.44
CA GLY A 375 -16.68 29.67 -0.99
C GLY A 375 -17.84 29.78 0.00
N LEU A 376 -17.58 29.76 1.32
CA LEU A 376 -18.64 30.01 2.30
C LEU A 376 -19.20 31.44 2.15
N PRO A 377 -20.52 31.65 2.36
CA PRO A 377 -21.13 32.97 2.21
C PRO A 377 -20.49 34.02 3.11
N SER A 378 -20.31 35.24 2.58
CA SER A 378 -19.66 36.35 3.30
C SER A 378 -20.31 36.68 4.65
N GLY A 379 -21.64 36.54 4.77
CA GLY A 379 -22.35 36.71 6.03
C GLY A 379 -21.96 35.67 7.10
N VAL A 380 -21.70 34.42 6.71
CA VAL A 380 -21.23 33.37 7.62
C VAL A 380 -19.79 33.65 8.07
N ILE A 381 -18.92 34.06 7.14
CA ILE A 381 -17.54 34.45 7.45
C ILE A 381 -17.51 35.64 8.41
N ALA A 382 -18.33 36.66 8.18
CA ALA A 382 -18.43 37.82 9.08
C ALA A 382 -18.88 37.41 10.49
N ARG A 383 -19.89 36.54 10.61
CA ARG A 383 -20.33 36.03 11.92
C ARG A 383 -19.26 35.19 12.59
N ALA A 384 -18.57 34.31 11.85
CA ALA A 384 -17.49 33.49 12.38
C ALA A 384 -16.35 34.35 12.96
N ARG A 385 -15.98 35.45 12.30
CA ARG A 385 -14.98 36.42 12.81
C ARG A 385 -15.42 37.08 14.12
N GLN A 386 -16.70 37.44 14.23
CA GLN A 386 -17.24 38.00 15.48
C GLN A 386 -17.19 36.97 16.63
N VAL A 387 -17.63 35.74 16.37
CA VAL A 387 -17.61 34.66 17.37
C VAL A 387 -16.17 34.35 17.82
N LEU A 388 -15.20 34.32 16.90
CA LEU A 388 -13.80 34.12 17.25
C LEU A 388 -13.28 35.24 18.17
N ALA A 389 -13.57 36.50 17.84
CA ALA A 389 -13.17 37.64 18.68
C ALA A 389 -13.83 37.63 20.07
N GLU A 390 -15.07 37.12 20.18
CA GLU A 390 -15.74 36.90 21.47
C GLU A 390 -15.02 35.82 22.30
N LEU A 391 -14.66 34.69 21.67
CA LEU A 391 -13.95 33.58 22.33
C LEU A 391 -12.52 33.94 22.75
N GLU A 392 -11.79 34.70 21.92
CA GLU A 392 -10.45 35.21 22.25
C GLU A 392 -10.49 36.21 23.41
N ARG A 393 -11.57 36.98 23.56
CA ARG A 393 -11.74 37.87 24.73
C ARG A 393 -12.06 37.12 26.03
N GLN A 394 -12.73 35.97 25.94
CA GLN A 394 -13.06 35.14 27.09
C GLN A 394 -11.89 34.26 27.55
N ARG A 395 -10.87 34.09 26.71
CA ARG A 395 -9.61 33.42 27.04
C ARG A 395 -8.48 34.46 27.10
N PRO A 396 -8.17 35.04 28.27
CA PRO A 396 -6.90 35.75 28.39
C PRO A 396 -5.79 34.75 28.05
N LEU A 397 -4.93 35.12 27.11
CA LEU A 397 -3.68 34.44 26.80
C LEU A 397 -2.76 34.57 28.03
N GLU A 398 -3.01 33.80 29.08
CA GLU A 398 -1.99 33.48 30.06
C GLU A 398 -1.39 32.12 29.69
N PRO A 399 -0.05 32.00 29.64
CA PRO A 399 0.58 30.70 29.52
C PRO A 399 0.11 29.88 30.73
N PRO A 400 -0.36 28.64 30.55
CA PRO A 400 -0.71 27.86 31.71
C PRO A 400 0.59 27.53 32.45
N GLU A 401 0.82 28.16 33.59
CA GLU A 401 1.61 27.56 34.66
C GLU A 401 0.87 26.31 35.14
N PHE A 402 0.88 25.23 34.34
CA PHE A 402 0.59 23.90 34.85
C PHE A 402 1.79 23.46 35.69
N GLN A 403 1.77 23.85 36.96
CA GLN A 403 2.63 23.34 38.01
C GLN A 403 2.35 21.84 38.19
N LEU A 404 3.19 21.01 37.59
CA LEU A 404 3.54 19.69 38.16
C LEU A 404 4.45 19.93 39.36
N GLY A 405 3.83 20.35 40.46
CA GLY A 405 4.43 20.42 41.78
C GLY A 405 3.41 19.87 42.77
N LEU A 406 3.86 19.02 43.67
CA LEU A 406 3.15 18.56 44.88
C LEU A 406 2.22 19.67 45.43
N PRO A 407 1.02 19.35 45.97
CA PRO A 407 0.10 20.36 46.44
C PRO A 407 0.76 21.16 47.58
N MET A 408 1.36 22.28 47.25
CA MET A 408 1.49 23.37 48.20
C MET A 408 0.11 23.96 48.29
N GLU A 409 -0.53 23.77 49.44
CA GLU A 409 -1.69 24.54 49.83
C GLU A 409 -1.39 26.01 49.54
N MET A 410 -2.04 26.56 48.51
CA MET A 410 -2.16 28.01 48.39
C MET A 410 -2.78 28.46 49.71
N ALA A 411 -2.04 29.23 50.50
CA ALA A 411 -2.57 29.85 51.71
C ALA A 411 -3.91 30.51 51.32
N PRO A 412 -5.03 30.14 51.97
CA PRO A 412 -6.33 30.64 51.57
C PRO A 412 -6.31 32.16 51.60
N ASP A 413 -6.81 32.78 50.52
CA ASP A 413 -6.96 34.22 50.42
C ASP A 413 -7.64 34.75 51.70
N PRO A 414 -6.91 35.52 52.55
CA PRO A 414 -7.40 35.91 53.86
C PRO A 414 -8.71 36.71 53.77
N LEU A 415 -8.90 37.47 52.69
CA LEU A 415 -10.13 38.24 52.45
C LEU A 415 -11.31 37.32 52.15
N ARG A 416 -11.08 36.24 51.40
CA ARG A 416 -12.12 35.30 50.99
C ARG A 416 -12.64 34.49 52.18
N LYS A 417 -11.76 34.16 53.13
CA LYS A 417 -12.14 33.53 54.40
C LYS A 417 -12.91 34.50 55.31
N GLU A 418 -12.43 35.73 55.46
CA GLU A 418 -13.08 36.75 56.28
C GLU A 418 -14.48 37.13 55.77
N LEU A 419 -14.68 37.12 54.44
CA LEU A 419 -16.00 37.28 53.81
C LEU A 419 -16.94 36.09 54.05
N ALA A 420 -16.41 34.87 54.05
CA ALA A 420 -17.19 33.66 54.28
C ALA A 420 -17.63 33.52 55.75
N ASP A 421 -16.81 34.01 56.68
CA ASP A 421 -17.09 34.00 58.12
C ASP A 421 -17.95 35.21 58.57
N LEU A 422 -18.31 36.11 57.65
CA LEU A 422 -19.14 37.28 57.97
C LEU A 422 -20.63 36.88 58.02
N GLU A 423 -21.32 37.22 59.10
CA GLU A 423 -22.77 37.05 59.23
C GLU A 423 -23.45 38.41 58.98
N PRO A 424 -23.98 38.69 57.77
CA PRO A 424 -24.49 40.02 57.43
C PRO A 424 -25.73 40.39 58.22
N ASP A 425 -26.51 39.38 58.62
CA ASP A 425 -27.79 39.54 59.32
C ASP A 425 -27.63 39.97 60.79
N THR A 426 -26.41 39.91 61.34
CA THR A 426 -26.12 40.33 62.72
C THR A 426 -25.49 41.71 62.81
N LEU A 427 -25.15 42.33 61.67
CA LEU A 427 -24.52 43.65 61.59
C LEU A 427 -25.56 44.77 61.46
N SER A 428 -25.35 45.88 62.17
CA SER A 428 -26.12 47.09 61.89
C SER A 428 -25.72 47.67 60.52
N PRO A 429 -26.61 48.44 59.85
CA PRO A 429 -26.32 49.01 58.54
C PRO A 429 -25.03 49.86 58.48
N LEU A 430 -24.66 50.51 59.60
CA LEU A 430 -23.44 51.31 59.69
C LEU A 430 -22.19 50.42 59.79
N GLU A 431 -22.25 49.33 60.56
CA GLU A 431 -21.14 48.38 60.72
C GLU A 431 -20.88 47.61 59.43
N ALA A 432 -21.94 47.20 58.71
CA ALA A 432 -21.82 46.56 57.41
C ALA A 432 -21.14 47.49 56.39
N LEU A 433 -21.51 48.78 56.38
CA LEU A 433 -20.89 49.78 55.51
C LEU A 433 -19.41 50.01 55.86
N GLN A 434 -19.08 50.09 57.15
CA GLN A 434 -17.69 50.23 57.62
C GLN A 434 -16.84 49.02 57.23
N LYS A 435 -17.38 47.81 57.38
CA LYS A 435 -16.70 46.57 56.99
C LYS A 435 -16.43 46.51 55.49
N LEU A 436 -17.35 46.99 54.65
CA LEU A 436 -17.14 47.10 53.20
C LEU A 436 -16.02 48.09 52.85
N TYR A 437 -15.91 49.23 53.55
CA TYR A 437 -14.80 50.17 53.35
C TYR A 437 -13.45 49.57 53.77
N GLU A 438 -13.42 48.81 54.86
CA GLU A 438 -12.22 48.10 55.34
C GLU A 438 -11.75 47.00 54.36
N LEU A 439 -12.69 46.22 53.81
CA LEU A 439 -12.36 45.21 52.80
C LEU A 439 -11.88 45.85 51.50
N ARG A 440 -12.47 46.99 51.11
CA ARG A 440 -12.06 47.74 49.91
C ARG A 440 -10.66 48.34 50.04
N SER A 441 -10.28 48.89 51.19
CA SER A 441 -8.94 49.46 51.37
C SER A 441 -7.83 48.41 51.32
N ARG A 442 -8.15 47.15 51.65
CA ARG A 442 -7.21 46.01 51.59
C ARG A 442 -7.09 45.37 50.20
N LEU A 443 -7.94 45.75 49.25
CA LEU A 443 -7.85 45.35 47.84
C LEU A 443 -6.94 46.26 47.01
N ASP A 444 -6.64 47.48 47.50
CA ASP A 444 -5.81 48.49 46.82
C ASP A 444 -4.30 48.42 47.20
N THR A 445 -3.89 47.41 47.98
CA THR A 445 -2.50 47.04 48.32
C THR A 445 -2.23 45.62 47.89
#